data_AF-A0A3S4M6R5-F1
#
_entry.id   AF-A0A3S4M6R5-F1
#
_cell.length_a   1.000
_cell.length_b   1.000
_cell.length_c   1.000
_cell.angle_alpha   90.00
_cell.angle_beta   90.00
_cell.angle_gamma   90.00
#
_symmetry.space_group_name_H-M   'P 1'
#
loop_
_entity.id
_entity.type
_entity.pdbx_description
1 polymer ?
#
loop_
_entity_poly.entity_id
_entity_poly.type
_entity_poly.pdbx_seq_one_letter_code
_entity_poly.pdbx_strand_id
1 'polypeptide(L)' 'MHYHRIPHSSLEISTLGLGTMTFGEQNSEADAHAQLDYAVDQGI' A
#
# COMPACT_ATOMS: atom_id res chain seq x y z
N MET A 1 -1.14 -6.17 -11.62
CA MET A 1 -0.05 -5.90 -10.66
C MET A 1 1.14 -6.79 -10.89
N HIS A 2 2.34 -6.29 -10.61
CA HIS A 2 3.59 -7.05 -10.65
C HIS A 2 4.12 -7.24 -9.23
N TYR A 3 4.54 -8.47 -8.92
CA TYR A 3 5.06 -8.85 -7.61
C TYR A 3 6.52 -9.28 -7.69
N HIS A 4 7.26 -9.03 -6.60
CA HIS A 4 8.65 -9.38 -6.46
C HIS A 4 8.85 -10.20 -5.19
N ARG A 5 9.49 -11.37 -5.33
CA ARG A 5 9.89 -12.19 -4.19
C ARG A 5 11.21 -11.69 -3.61
N ILE A 6 11.19 -11.33 -2.32
CA ILE A 6 12.41 -10.91 -1.62
C ILE A 6 13.33 -12.14 -1.46
N PRO A 7 14.60 -12.06 -1.87
CA PRO A 7 15.55 -13.16 -1.75
C PRO A 7 15.68 -13.70 -0.32
N HIS A 8 15.90 -15.01 -0.17
CA HIS A 8 16.01 -15.69 1.13
C HIS A 8 14.78 -15.54 2.04
N SER A 9 13.62 -15.24 1.46
CA SER A 9 12.36 -15.15 2.20
C SER A 9 11.22 -15.85 1.46
N SER A 10 10.09 -16.00 2.15
CA SER A 10 8.80 -16.38 1.57
C SER A 10 7.95 -15.15 1.22
N LEU A 11 8.48 -13.93 1.34
CA LEU A 11 7.72 -12.71 1.07
C LEU A 11 7.67 -12.43 -0.43
N GLU A 12 6.46 -12.29 -0.95
CA GLU A 12 6.14 -11.81 -2.28
C GLU A 12 5.41 -10.47 -2.12
N ILE A 13 6.03 -9.38 -2.57
CA ILE A 13 5.56 -8.02 -2.36
C ILE A 13 5.14 -7.40 -3.68
N SER A 14 4.17 -6.49 -3.66
CA SER A 14 3.85 -5.65 -4.81
C SER A 14 5.04 -4.76 -5.17
N THR A 15 5.20 -4.46 -6.46
CA THR A 15 6.31 -3.60 -6.95
C THR A 15 6.14 -2.14 -6.53
N LEU A 16 4.91 -1.73 -6.21
CA LEU A 16 4.56 -0.41 -5.70
C LEU A 16 3.98 -0.58 -4.30
N GLY A 17 4.38 0.27 -3.35
CA GLY A 17 3.82 0.32 -2.00
C GLY A 17 3.07 1.62 -1.74
N LEU A 18 2.10 1.60 -0.82
CA LEU A 18 1.40 2.80 -0.36
C LEU A 18 2.14 3.42 0.84
N GLY A 19 2.63 4.65 0.68
CA GLY A 19 3.15 5.45 1.78
C GLY A 19 2.04 6.23 2.49
N THR A 20 2.14 6.40 3.81
CA THR A 20 1.05 6.93 4.65
C THR A 20 1.45 8.15 5.49
N MET A 21 2.58 8.81 5.19
CA MET A 21 3.13 9.88 6.04
C MET A 21 2.21 11.10 6.21
N THR A 22 1.20 11.26 5.35
CA THR A 22 0.24 12.39 5.38
C THR A 22 -1.04 12.10 6.16
N PHE A 23 -1.28 10.85 6.55
CA PHE A 23 -2.51 10.42 7.22
C PHE A 23 -2.57 10.97 8.65
N GLY A 24 -3.67 11.63 9.00
CA GLY A 24 -3.87 12.25 10.32
C GLY A 24 -3.40 13.70 10.44
N GLU A 25 -2.77 14.26 9.39
CA GLU A 25 -2.37 15.67 9.35
C GLU A 25 -2.93 16.35 8.10
N GLN A 26 -2.48 15.94 6.91
CA GLN A 26 -2.94 16.50 5.63
C GLN A 26 -4.14 15.74 5.06
N ASN A 27 -4.30 14.47 5.46
CA ASN A 27 -5.42 13.62 5.08
C ASN A 27 -6.24 13.23 6.31
N SER A 28 -7.56 13.29 6.18
CA SER A 28 -8.46 12.79 7.21
C SER A 28 -8.41 11.26 7.28
N GLU A 29 -8.96 10.67 8.35
CA GLU A 29 -9.11 9.22 8.47
C GLU A 29 -9.92 8.61 7.33
N ALA A 30 -10.97 9.30 6.87
CA ALA A 30 -11.77 8.86 5.73
C ALA A 30 -10.97 8.84 4.42
N ASP A 31 -10.11 9.85 4.19
CA ASP A 31 -9.23 9.88 3.02
C ASP A 31 -8.18 8.76 3.08
N ALA A 32 -7.65 8.48 4.27
CA ALA A 32 -6.71 7.40 4.50
C ALA A 32 -7.34 6.04 4.20
N HIS A 33 -8.56 5.78 4.69
CA HIS A 33 -9.31 4.56 4.39
C HIS A 33 -9.59 4.42 2.90
N ALA A 34 -10.02 5.48 2.22
CA ALA A 34 -10.24 5.45 0.78
C ALA A 34 -8.96 5.13 -0.02
N GLN A 35 -7.81 5.66 0.41
CA GLN A 35 -6.51 5.34 -0.22
C GLN A 35 -6.07 3.90 0.04
N LEU A 36 -6.30 3.38 1.25
CA LEU A 36 -6.02 1.99 1.61
C LEU A 36 -6.89 1.01 0.81
N ASP A 37 -8.20 1.26 0.77
CA ASP A 37 -9.16 0.44 0.01
C ASP A 37 -8.77 0.38 -1.47
N TYR A 38 -8.43 1.54 -2.06
CA TYR A 38 -7.99 1.60 -3.44
C TYR A 38 -6.67 0.86 -3.68
N ALA A 39 -5.68 1.02 -2.79
CA ALA A 39 -4.40 0.34 -2.92
C ALA A 39 -4.58 -1.18 -2.93
N VAL A 40 -5.36 -1.72 -1.99
CA VAL A 40 -5.64 -3.16 -1.90
C VAL A 40 -6.41 -3.66 -3.12
N ASP A 41 -7.44 -2.93 -3.57
CA ASP A 41 -8.23 -3.29 -4.77
C ASP A 41 -7.36 -3.33 -6.04
N GLN A 42 -6.38 -2.43 -6.13
CA GLN A 42 -5.42 -2.42 -7.23
C GLN A 42 -4.30 -3.47 -7.07
N GLY A 43 -4.20 -4.16 -5.94
CA GLY A 43 -3.22 -5.22 -5.66
C GLY A 43 -1.87 -4.71 -5.16
N ILE A 44 -1.84 -3.56 -4.48
CA ILE A 44 -0.72 -3.16 -3.61
C ILE A 44 -0.70 -4.03 -2.36
#